data_AF-A0A7N9CW16-F1
#
_entry.id   AF-A0A7N9CW16-F1
#
_cell.length_a   1.000
_cell.length_b   1.000
_cell.length_c   1.000
_cell.angle_alpha   90.00
_cell.angle_beta   90.00
_cell.angle_gamma   90.00
#
_symmetry.space_group_name_H-M   'P 1'
#
loop_
_entity.id
_entity.type
_entity.pdbx_description
1 polymer ?
#
loop_
_entity_poly.entity_id
_entity_poly.type
_entity_poly.pdbx_seq_one_letter_code
_entity_poly.pdbx_strand_id
1 'polypeptide(L)'
;MLDSCKLKSACNLPFICNKKINTAGTSNAEVPLADPGMYQLDITLRRGQSLAARDRGGTSDPYVKFKIGGKEVFRSKIIHKNLNPVWEEKACILVDHLREPLYIKVFDYDFGLQDDFMGSAFLDLTQLELNRPTDVTLTLKDPHYPDHDLGIILLSVILTPKEGESRDVVVEDMLEDEEEEDDKDDKDSEKKGFINKIYAIQEVCVSVQNILDEVASFGERIKNTFNWTVPFLSWLAIVALCVFTVILYCIPLRYIVLVWGINKFTKKLRSPYAIDNNELLDFLSRVPSDVQVVQYQELKPDPSHSPYKRKKNNLG
;
A
#
# COMPACT_ATOMS: atom_id res chain seq x y z
N MET A 1 -18.48 73.91 -15.43
CA MET A 1 -17.41 72.89 -15.50
C MET A 1 -17.88 71.76 -14.59
N LEU A 2 -18.61 70.74 -15.10
CA LEU A 2 -18.10 69.61 -15.91
C LEU A 2 -16.88 69.01 -15.19
N ASP A 3 -16.78 67.75 -14.81
CA ASP A 3 -17.41 66.45 -15.14
C ASP A 3 -16.65 65.44 -14.24
N SER A 4 -16.96 64.17 -13.98
CA SER A 4 -18.10 63.28 -14.21
C SER A 4 -17.73 61.92 -13.54
N CYS A 5 -18.74 61.28 -12.97
CA CYS A 5 -19.04 59.84 -12.91
C CYS A 5 -18.01 58.74 -12.52
N LYS A 6 -18.36 58.06 -11.41
CA LYS A 6 -18.72 56.61 -11.29
C LYS A 6 -18.24 55.64 -12.40
N LEU A 7 -17.73 54.47 -11.96
CA LEU A 7 -18.31 53.18 -12.38
C LEU A 7 -17.99 52.03 -11.38
N LYS A 8 -19.04 51.35 -10.92
CA LYS A 8 -19.05 49.94 -10.48
C LYS A 8 -19.23 49.06 -11.73
N SER A 9 -18.55 47.92 -11.83
CA SER A 9 -18.94 46.73 -12.64
C SER A 9 -17.92 45.63 -12.32
N ALA A 10 -18.19 44.40 -11.88
CA ALA A 10 -19.21 43.42 -12.27
C ALA A 10 -19.31 43.21 -13.78
N CYS A 11 -18.45 42.32 -14.31
CA CYS A 11 -18.58 41.56 -15.56
C CYS A 11 -17.76 40.27 -15.33
N ASN A 12 -18.31 39.06 -15.18
CA ASN A 12 -19.07 38.23 -16.11
C ASN A 12 -18.46 38.08 -17.51
N LEU A 13 -17.89 36.86 -17.71
CA LEU A 13 -17.85 36.01 -18.91
C LEU A 13 -17.03 36.48 -20.16
N PRO A 14 -16.58 35.56 -21.06
CA PRO A 14 -17.23 34.29 -21.38
C PRO A 14 -16.38 33.01 -21.45
N PHE A 15 -17.06 31.92 -21.07
CA PHE A 15 -16.94 30.59 -21.67
C PHE A 15 -16.87 30.70 -23.20
N ILE A 16 -15.78 30.25 -23.81
CA ILE A 16 -15.76 29.94 -25.25
C ILE A 16 -15.92 28.43 -25.37
N CYS A 17 -17.15 28.04 -25.69
CA CYS A 17 -17.53 26.70 -26.11
C CYS A 17 -17.51 26.70 -27.65
N ASN A 18 -16.58 25.98 -28.27
CA ASN A 18 -16.64 25.74 -29.71
C ASN A 18 -17.35 24.40 -29.96
N LYS A 19 -18.68 24.48 -30.12
CA LYS A 19 -19.52 23.41 -30.67
C LYS A 19 -19.64 23.61 -32.18
N LYS A 20 -19.10 22.69 -32.97
CA LYS A 20 -19.37 22.59 -34.40
C LYS A 20 -20.51 21.60 -34.60
N ILE A 21 -21.61 22.07 -35.18
CA ILE A 21 -22.81 21.29 -35.48
C ILE A 21 -22.77 20.97 -36.97
N ASN A 22 -22.87 19.69 -37.34
CA ASN A 22 -23.34 19.26 -38.65
C ASN A 22 -24.37 18.14 -38.43
N THR A 23 -25.59 18.39 -38.87
CA THR A 23 -26.75 17.49 -38.85
C THR A 23 -26.82 16.67 -40.15
N ALA A 24 -26.87 15.35 -40.04
CA ALA A 24 -27.67 14.46 -40.89
C ALA A 24 -27.84 13.13 -40.14
N GLY A 25 -29.08 12.67 -39.97
CA GLY A 25 -29.44 11.59 -39.06
C GLY A 25 -29.24 10.19 -39.62
N THR A 26 -29.22 9.20 -38.70
CA THR A 26 -30.06 8.00 -38.76
C THR A 26 -30.02 7.31 -37.41
N SER A 27 -31.17 6.77 -37.01
CA SER A 27 -31.45 6.04 -35.77
C SER A 27 -30.41 4.99 -35.39
N ASN A 28 -29.92 5.05 -34.15
CA ASN A 28 -29.75 3.90 -33.26
C ASN A 28 -29.80 4.45 -31.83
N ALA A 29 -30.68 3.86 -31.00
CA ALA A 29 -30.70 4.15 -29.58
C ALA A 29 -29.41 3.58 -28.98
N GLU A 30 -28.45 4.47 -28.72
CA GLU A 30 -27.24 4.14 -27.97
C GLU A 30 -27.68 3.71 -26.57
N VAL A 31 -27.57 2.41 -26.29
CA VAL A 31 -27.63 1.87 -24.93
C VAL A 31 -26.56 2.62 -24.13
N PRO A 32 -26.88 3.24 -22.97
CA PRO A 32 -25.85 3.84 -22.14
C PRO A 32 -24.84 2.74 -21.81
N LEU A 33 -23.61 2.89 -22.30
CA LEU A 33 -22.51 2.00 -21.95
C LEU A 33 -22.51 1.90 -20.42
N ALA A 34 -22.62 0.67 -19.91
CA ALA A 34 -22.62 0.41 -18.48
C ALA A 34 -21.44 1.15 -17.87
N ASP A 35 -21.70 2.05 -16.92
CA ASP A 35 -20.62 2.71 -16.18
C ASP A 35 -19.77 1.57 -15.58
N PRO A 36 -18.48 1.46 -15.94
CA PRO A 36 -17.59 0.50 -15.33
C PRO A 36 -17.68 0.71 -13.82
N GLY A 37 -18.20 -0.28 -13.10
CA GLY A 37 -18.42 -0.15 -11.66
C GLY A 37 -17.12 0.13 -10.90
N MET A 38 -15.97 -0.12 -11.53
CA MET A 38 -14.64 0.19 -11.03
C MET A 38 -13.69 0.53 -12.20
N TYR A 39 -12.63 1.28 -11.89
CA TYR A 39 -11.52 1.55 -12.80
C TYR A 39 -10.22 1.11 -12.15
N GLN A 40 -9.26 0.68 -12.96
CA GLN A 40 -7.88 0.46 -12.54
C GLN A 40 -7.01 1.60 -13.06
N LEU A 41 -6.35 2.29 -12.14
CA LEU A 41 -5.42 3.37 -12.41
C LEU A 41 -3.99 2.86 -12.23
N ASP A 42 -3.30 2.64 -13.34
CA ASP A 42 -1.89 2.25 -13.35
C ASP A 42 -1.03 3.50 -13.49
N ILE A 43 -0.23 3.80 -12.47
CA ILE A 43 0.63 4.98 -12.40
C ILE A 43 2.09 4.52 -12.39
N THR A 44 2.89 5.09 -13.27
CA THR A 44 4.35 5.03 -13.19
C THR A 44 4.87 6.38 -12.71
N LEU A 45 5.30 6.46 -11.46
CA LEU A 45 6.01 7.60 -10.90
C LEU A 45 7.41 7.65 -11.50
N ARG A 46 7.66 8.61 -12.40
CA ARG A 46 8.93 8.68 -13.15
C ARG A 46 10.00 9.38 -12.33
N ARG A 47 9.88 10.70 -12.18
CA ARG A 47 10.89 11.55 -11.54
C ARG A 47 10.32 12.86 -11.02
N GLY A 48 11.03 13.46 -10.07
CA GLY A 48 10.88 14.85 -9.67
C GLY A 48 11.95 15.70 -10.33
N GLN A 49 11.66 16.98 -10.55
CA GLN A 49 12.62 17.92 -11.12
C GLN A 49 12.58 19.24 -10.38
N SER A 50 13.76 19.72 -9.99
CA SER A 50 13.96 20.98 -9.27
C SER A 50 13.10 21.09 -8.01
N LEU A 51 13.03 20.01 -7.23
CA LEU A 51 12.30 19.99 -5.97
C LEU A 51 12.91 20.98 -4.96
N ALA A 52 12.08 21.57 -4.11
CA ALA A 52 12.54 22.51 -3.08
C ALA A 52 13.46 21.82 -2.05
N ALA A 53 14.60 22.43 -1.73
CA ALA A 53 15.47 21.93 -0.65
C ALA A 53 14.92 22.26 0.73
N ARG A 54 14.85 21.28 1.62
CA ARG A 54 14.44 21.45 3.04
C ARG A 54 15.54 21.14 4.04
N ASP A 55 16.54 20.33 3.66
CA ASP A 55 17.71 20.11 4.51
C ASP A 55 18.65 21.31 4.56
N ARG A 56 19.36 21.43 5.70
CA ARG A 56 20.48 22.39 5.87
C ARG A 56 21.59 22.23 4.83
N GLY A 57 21.68 21.07 4.17
CA GLY A 57 22.66 20.78 3.12
C GLY A 57 22.31 21.34 1.75
N GLY A 58 21.16 22.00 1.59
CA GLY A 58 20.65 22.43 0.28
C GLY A 58 20.16 21.27 -0.59
N THR A 59 19.89 20.12 0.03
CA THR A 59 19.30 18.92 -0.58
C THR A 59 18.00 18.55 0.13
N SER A 60 17.40 17.44 -0.31
CA SER A 60 16.30 16.77 0.38
C SER A 60 16.39 15.28 0.10
N ASP A 61 15.72 14.49 0.93
CA ASP A 61 15.46 13.06 0.81
C ASP A 61 14.01 12.81 0.34
N PRO A 62 13.63 13.21 -0.91
CA PRO A 62 12.23 13.23 -1.31
C PRO A 62 11.61 11.84 -1.46
N TYR A 63 10.33 11.77 -1.08
CA TYR A 63 9.44 10.67 -1.39
C TYR A 63 8.01 11.18 -1.64
N VAL A 64 7.21 10.36 -2.34
CA VAL A 64 5.88 10.75 -2.83
C VAL A 64 4.80 9.86 -2.22
N LYS A 65 3.67 10.47 -1.86
CA LYS A 65 2.45 9.79 -1.42
C LYS A 65 1.32 10.09 -2.39
N PHE A 66 0.63 9.04 -2.81
CA PHE A 66 -0.62 9.16 -3.55
C PHE A 66 -1.82 8.97 -2.62
N LYS A 67 -2.81 9.84 -2.76
CA LYS A 67 -4.06 9.80 -1.98
C LYS A 67 -5.27 9.94 -2.88
N ILE A 68 -6.27 9.09 -2.68
CA ILE A 68 -7.59 9.18 -3.33
C ILE A 68 -8.67 8.96 -2.26
N GLY A 69 -9.78 9.67 -2.31
CA GLY A 69 -10.81 9.63 -1.26
C GLY A 69 -10.29 9.96 0.15
N GLY A 70 -9.20 10.73 0.26
CA GLY A 70 -8.52 11.01 1.53
C GLY A 70 -7.66 9.87 2.10
N LYS A 71 -7.68 8.67 1.49
CA LYS A 71 -6.89 7.50 1.89
C LYS A 71 -5.55 7.47 1.17
N GLU A 72 -4.48 7.13 1.88
CA GLU A 72 -3.16 6.86 1.28
C GLU A 72 -3.18 5.49 0.59
N VAL A 73 -2.92 5.50 -0.72
CA VAL A 73 -2.98 4.29 -1.57
C VAL A 73 -1.60 3.84 -2.06
N PHE A 74 -0.61 4.74 -2.02
CA PHE A 74 0.76 4.42 -2.39
C PHE A 74 1.75 5.36 -1.71
N ARG A 75 2.94 4.84 -1.40
CA ARG A 75 4.11 5.58 -0.93
C ARG A 75 5.34 5.08 -1.67
N SER A 76 6.09 5.99 -2.29
CA SER A 76 7.32 5.66 -3.00
C SER A 76 8.48 5.37 -2.04
N LYS A 77 9.58 4.87 -2.59
CA LYS A 77 10.89 4.86 -1.92
C LYS A 77 11.35 6.30 -1.67
N ILE A 78 12.20 6.41 -0.66
CA ILE A 78 12.93 7.62 -0.32
C ILE A 78 14.24 7.61 -1.12
N ILE A 79 14.52 8.71 -1.81
CA ILE A 79 15.78 8.92 -2.52
C ILE A 79 16.57 9.97 -1.76
N HIS A 80 17.73 9.59 -1.22
CA HIS A 80 18.50 10.49 -0.37
C HIS A 80 19.26 11.58 -1.15
N LYS A 81 19.25 12.79 -0.60
CA LYS A 81 20.06 13.96 -0.99
C LYS A 81 19.99 14.30 -2.47
N ASN A 82 18.77 14.33 -3.03
CA ASN A 82 18.57 14.56 -4.46
C ASN A 82 17.31 15.38 -4.74
N LEU A 83 17.47 16.56 -5.37
CA LEU A 83 16.36 17.42 -5.80
C LEU A 83 15.80 17.07 -7.19
N ASN A 84 16.44 16.12 -7.89
CA ASN A 84 15.97 15.57 -9.16
C ASN A 84 15.88 14.02 -9.05
N PRO A 85 15.07 13.52 -8.11
CA PRO A 85 14.95 12.08 -7.85
C PRO A 85 14.32 11.36 -9.04
N VAL A 86 14.81 10.17 -9.36
CA VAL A 86 14.23 9.27 -10.36
C VAL A 86 13.77 8.01 -9.64
N TRP A 87 12.45 7.84 -9.51
CA TRP A 87 11.86 6.72 -8.79
C TRP A 87 11.61 5.53 -9.72
N GLU A 88 11.00 5.78 -10.89
CA GLU A 88 10.55 4.73 -11.83
C GLU A 88 9.73 3.62 -11.14
N GLU A 89 8.86 4.03 -10.21
CA GLU A 89 8.04 3.11 -9.41
C GLU A 89 6.62 3.02 -9.97
N LYS A 90 6.05 1.81 -9.95
CA LYS A 90 4.69 1.54 -10.44
C LYS A 90 3.72 1.34 -9.28
N ALA A 91 2.53 1.90 -9.41
CA ALA A 91 1.41 1.74 -8.50
C ALA A 91 0.16 1.37 -9.29
N CYS A 92 -0.57 0.37 -8.83
CA CYS A 92 -1.86 -0.03 -9.39
C CYS A 92 -2.94 0.27 -8.34
N ILE A 93 -3.87 1.16 -8.66
CA ILE A 93 -4.88 1.65 -7.72
C ILE A 93 -6.25 1.35 -8.31
N LEU A 94 -7.13 0.70 -7.54
CA LEU A 94 -8.54 0.55 -7.91
C LEU A 94 -9.31 1.82 -7.50
N VAL A 95 -10.09 2.36 -8.43
CA VAL A 95 -10.84 3.61 -8.29
C VAL A 95 -12.30 3.35 -8.57
N ASP A 96 -13.15 3.57 -7.57
CA ASP A 96 -14.60 3.35 -7.70
C ASP A 96 -15.27 4.48 -8.49
N HIS A 97 -14.82 5.72 -8.31
CA HIS A 97 -15.38 6.90 -8.98
C HIS A 97 -14.30 7.84 -9.52
N LEU A 98 -14.37 8.16 -10.81
CA LEU A 98 -13.45 9.10 -11.47
C LEU A 98 -13.58 10.57 -10.99
N ARG A 99 -14.63 10.88 -10.22
CA ARG A 99 -14.87 12.24 -9.68
C ARG A 99 -13.89 12.61 -8.57
N GLU A 100 -13.26 11.63 -7.94
CA GLU A 100 -12.26 11.89 -6.91
C GLU A 100 -10.89 12.11 -7.56
N PRO A 101 -10.27 13.29 -7.40
CA PRO A 101 -8.96 13.53 -7.95
C PRO A 101 -7.90 12.73 -7.17
N LEU A 102 -6.88 12.29 -7.89
CA LEU A 102 -5.69 11.73 -7.28
C LEU A 102 -4.84 12.88 -6.73
N TYR A 103 -4.60 12.89 -5.42
CA TYR A 103 -3.67 13.81 -4.78
C TYR A 103 -2.27 13.23 -4.72
N ILE A 104 -1.30 14.02 -5.15
CA ILE A 104 0.12 13.70 -5.12
C ILE A 104 0.77 14.66 -4.12
N LYS A 105 1.40 14.12 -3.07
CA LYS A 105 2.08 14.92 -2.05
C LYS A 105 3.53 14.48 -1.93
N VAL A 106 4.43 15.44 -1.89
CA VAL A 106 5.88 15.22 -1.80
C VAL A 106 6.34 15.64 -0.43
N PHE A 107 7.21 14.84 0.15
CA PHE A 107 7.75 15.05 1.49
C PHE A 107 9.25 14.81 1.48
N ASP A 108 9.95 15.52 2.35
CA ASP A 108 11.33 15.30 2.69
C ASP A 108 11.39 14.37 3.91
N TYR A 109 12.14 13.27 3.82
CA TYR A 109 12.24 12.32 4.92
C TYR A 109 13.25 12.78 5.96
N ASP A 110 12.80 12.94 7.20
CA ASP A 110 13.64 13.33 8.32
C ASP A 110 13.75 12.22 9.37
N PHE A 111 14.98 11.82 9.70
CA PHE A 111 15.18 10.78 10.71
C PHE A 111 14.75 11.27 12.11
N GLY A 112 13.67 10.67 12.62
CA GLY A 112 13.22 10.88 14.00
C GLY A 112 12.42 12.17 14.24
N LEU A 113 12.04 12.87 13.17
CA LEU A 113 11.14 14.03 13.21
C LEU A 113 9.93 13.80 12.28
N GLN A 114 9.04 14.78 12.22
CA GLN A 114 7.98 14.78 11.22
C GLN A 114 8.57 15.22 9.89
N ASP A 115 8.35 14.42 8.85
CA ASP A 115 8.75 14.71 7.47
C ASP A 115 8.24 16.07 6.98
N ASP A 116 9.14 16.86 6.38
CA ASP A 116 8.85 18.19 5.88
C ASP A 116 8.03 18.16 4.58
N PHE A 117 7.00 19.00 4.49
CA PHE A 117 6.17 19.09 3.29
C PHE A 117 6.91 19.84 2.17
N MET A 118 7.05 19.19 1.01
CA MET A 118 7.74 19.77 -0.15
C MET A 118 6.79 20.32 -1.20
N GLY A 119 5.54 19.88 -1.21
CA GLY A 119 4.53 20.40 -2.14
C GLY A 119 3.47 19.36 -2.50
N SER A 120 2.39 19.83 -3.12
CA SER A 120 1.29 18.98 -3.55
C SER A 120 0.78 19.35 -4.93
N ALA A 121 0.26 18.35 -5.63
CA ALA A 121 -0.48 18.50 -6.86
C ALA A 121 -1.69 17.56 -6.83
N PHE A 122 -2.61 17.76 -7.76
CA PHE A 122 -3.71 16.83 -7.97
C PHE A 122 -3.85 16.55 -9.47
N LEU A 123 -4.31 15.34 -9.78
CA LEU A 123 -4.63 14.90 -11.13
C LEU A 123 -6.12 14.58 -11.18
N ASP A 124 -6.83 15.28 -12.05
CA ASP A 124 -8.24 15.01 -12.34
C ASP A 124 -8.34 13.79 -13.25
N LEU A 125 -8.91 12.70 -12.73
CA LEU A 125 -9.01 11.43 -13.45
C LEU A 125 -9.99 11.50 -14.62
N THR A 126 -10.93 12.46 -14.60
CA THR A 126 -11.91 12.65 -15.68
C THR A 126 -11.27 13.19 -16.97
N GLN A 127 -10.06 13.74 -16.88
CA GLN A 127 -9.31 14.29 -18.01
C GLN A 127 -8.43 13.24 -18.73
N LEU A 128 -8.37 12.01 -18.21
CA LEU A 128 -7.56 10.94 -18.77
C LEU A 128 -8.35 10.15 -19.83
N GLU A 129 -7.67 9.79 -20.92
CA GLU A 129 -8.24 8.89 -21.92
C GLU A 129 -8.15 7.43 -21.43
N LEU A 130 -9.25 6.69 -21.58
CA LEU A 130 -9.30 5.27 -21.19
C LEU A 130 -8.39 4.41 -22.07
N ASN A 131 -7.75 3.41 -21.46
CA ASN A 131 -6.86 2.43 -22.08
C ASN A 131 -5.66 3.04 -22.83
N ARG A 132 -5.28 4.28 -22.52
CA ARG A 132 -4.17 4.97 -23.17
C ARG A 132 -3.17 5.52 -22.15
N PRO A 133 -1.85 5.31 -22.35
CA PRO A 133 -0.83 5.95 -21.53
C PRO A 133 -0.80 7.46 -21.78
N THR A 134 -0.93 8.22 -20.70
CA THR A 134 -0.86 9.67 -20.67
C THR A 134 0.29 10.10 -19.77
N ASP A 135 1.27 10.79 -20.36
CA ASP A 135 2.36 11.39 -19.60
C ASP A 135 1.90 12.74 -19.05
N VAL A 136 1.96 12.89 -17.74
CA VAL A 136 1.49 14.07 -17.02
C VAL A 136 2.67 14.72 -16.31
N THR A 137 2.79 16.04 -16.48
CA THR A 137 3.71 16.88 -15.73
C THR A 137 2.91 17.77 -14.79
N LEU A 138 3.14 17.63 -13.49
CA LEU A 138 2.42 18.35 -12.45
C LEU A 138 3.34 19.31 -11.71
N THR A 139 2.94 20.57 -11.62
CA THR A 139 3.63 21.58 -10.80
C THR A 139 3.20 21.47 -9.35
N LEU A 140 4.18 21.39 -8.45
CA LEU A 140 3.94 21.31 -7.01
C LEU A 140 3.59 22.68 -6.45
N LYS A 141 2.58 22.72 -5.57
CA LYS A 141 2.11 23.93 -4.89
C LYS A 141 1.92 23.69 -3.40
N ASP A 142 2.12 24.75 -2.62
CA ASP A 142 1.76 24.81 -1.21
C ASP A 142 0.66 25.87 -1.04
N PRO A 143 -0.53 25.50 -0.50
CA PRO A 143 -1.58 26.47 -0.20
C PRO A 143 -1.15 27.63 0.70
N HIS A 144 -0.15 27.44 1.55
CA HIS A 144 0.34 28.48 2.46
C HIS A 144 1.30 29.45 1.76
N TYR A 145 1.98 29.00 0.70
CA TYR A 145 3.00 29.76 -0.03
C TYR A 145 2.83 29.56 -1.54
N PRO A 146 1.79 30.17 -2.16
CA PRO A 146 1.41 29.89 -3.54
C PRO A 146 2.41 30.36 -4.59
N ASP A 147 3.25 31.35 -4.24
CA ASP A 147 4.23 31.97 -5.14
C ASP A 147 5.59 31.25 -5.13
N HIS A 148 5.77 30.24 -4.28
CA HIS A 148 7.02 29.48 -4.22
C HIS A 148 7.07 28.42 -5.32
N ASP A 149 8.17 28.39 -6.07
CA ASP A 149 8.47 27.29 -6.98
C ASP A 149 8.97 26.08 -6.16
N LEU A 150 8.14 25.04 -6.10
CA LEU A 150 8.41 23.80 -5.38
C LEU A 150 8.87 22.68 -6.32
N GLY A 151 9.03 22.98 -7.61
CA GLY A 151 9.41 22.04 -8.64
C GLY A 151 8.21 21.30 -9.25
N ILE A 152 8.53 20.26 -10.02
CA ILE A 152 7.55 19.49 -10.78
C ILE A 152 7.73 17.99 -10.56
N ILE A 153 6.64 17.24 -10.72
CA ILE A 153 6.63 15.78 -10.77
C ILE A 153 6.16 15.32 -12.15
N LEU A 154 6.85 14.31 -12.68
CA LEU A 154 6.49 13.64 -13.92
C LEU A 154 6.04 12.22 -13.63
N LEU A 155 4.90 11.85 -14.21
CA LEU A 155 4.28 10.54 -14.06
C LEU A 155 3.62 10.12 -15.38
N SER A 156 3.51 8.81 -15.58
CA SER A 156 2.79 8.22 -16.72
C SER A 156 1.61 7.44 -16.17
N VAL A 157 0.42 7.62 -16.74
CA VAL A 157 -0.84 7.09 -16.19
C VAL A 157 -1.62 6.38 -17.27
N ILE A 158 -2.17 5.21 -16.94
CA ILE A 158 -3.13 4.48 -17.78
C ILE A 158 -4.37 4.24 -16.93
N LEU A 159 -5.53 4.66 -17.44
CA LEU A 159 -6.82 4.41 -16.80
C LEU A 159 -7.56 3.32 -17.57
N THR A 160 -7.77 2.17 -16.96
CA THR A 160 -8.39 0.99 -17.58
C THR A 160 -9.74 0.75 -16.91
N PRO A 161 -10.86 0.67 -17.65
CA PRO A 161 -12.14 0.28 -17.06
C PRO A 161 -12.06 -1.19 -16.62
N LYS A 162 -12.48 -1.47 -15.39
CA LYS A 162 -12.66 -2.83 -14.88
C LYS A 162 -14.16 -3.11 -14.96
N GLU A 163 -14.56 -4.03 -15.84
CA GLU A 163 -15.90 -4.60 -15.75
C GLU A 163 -16.05 -5.18 -14.36
N GLY A 164 -17.08 -4.73 -13.65
CA GLY A 164 -17.46 -5.33 -12.40
C GLY A 164 -17.91 -6.75 -12.73
N GLU A 165 -17.14 -7.76 -12.32
CA GLU A 165 -17.76 -9.03 -11.98
C GLU A 165 -18.78 -8.69 -10.89
N SER A 166 -20.04 -8.61 -11.29
CA SER A 166 -21.12 -8.74 -10.33
C SER A 166 -20.85 -10.04 -9.59
N ARG A 167 -20.76 -9.95 -8.27
CA ARG A 167 -20.81 -11.10 -7.40
C ARG A 167 -22.22 -11.68 -7.46
N ASP A 168 -22.58 -12.25 -8.60
CA ASP A 168 -23.78 -13.04 -8.74
C ASP A 168 -23.40 -14.48 -8.46
N VAL A 169 -23.62 -14.87 -7.21
CA VAL A 169 -23.72 -16.25 -6.80
C VAL A 169 -24.91 -16.84 -7.56
N VAL A 170 -24.65 -17.54 -8.66
CA VAL A 170 -25.65 -18.42 -9.26
C VAL A 170 -25.02 -19.79 -9.52
N VAL A 171 -25.46 -20.71 -8.69
CA VAL A 171 -25.45 -22.15 -8.90
C VAL A 171 -26.36 -22.50 -10.07
N GLU A 172 -25.80 -23.08 -11.13
CA GLU A 172 -26.49 -23.89 -12.14
C GLU A 172 -25.38 -24.64 -12.87
N ASP A 173 -25.11 -25.91 -12.57
CA ASP A 173 -25.87 -27.12 -12.93
C ASP A 173 -26.24 -27.19 -14.43
N MET A 174 -26.06 -28.40 -14.94
CA MET A 174 -26.50 -28.92 -16.23
C MET A 174 -25.69 -28.51 -17.47
N LEU A 175 -25.44 -29.35 -18.46
CA LEU A 175 -25.55 -30.78 -18.75
C LEU A 175 -24.99 -30.89 -20.19
N GLU A 176 -24.42 -32.05 -20.56
CA GLU A 176 -24.45 -32.64 -21.92
C GLU A 176 -23.79 -31.82 -23.08
N ASP A 177 -23.01 -32.34 -24.03
CA ASP A 177 -22.64 -33.69 -24.43
C ASP A 177 -21.45 -33.55 -25.40
N GLU A 178 -20.59 -34.57 -25.38
CA GLU A 178 -19.87 -35.23 -26.49
C GLU A 178 -19.00 -34.42 -27.50
N GLU A 179 -17.77 -34.94 -27.65
CA GLU A 179 -16.86 -34.90 -28.83
C GLU A 179 -16.26 -33.52 -29.23
N GLU A 180 -14.95 -33.28 -29.26
CA GLU A 180 -13.89 -34.12 -29.82
C GLU A 180 -12.57 -34.08 -29.01
N GLU A 181 -11.87 -35.21 -29.02
CA GLU A 181 -10.46 -35.33 -28.64
C GLU A 181 -9.58 -34.67 -29.71
N ASP A 182 -8.77 -33.69 -29.31
CA ASP A 182 -7.32 -33.63 -29.56
C ASP A 182 -6.77 -32.31 -28.95
N ASP A 183 -5.60 -32.40 -28.31
CA ASP A 183 -4.82 -31.32 -27.63
C ASP A 183 -5.22 -30.91 -26.17
N LYS A 184 -5.24 -31.86 -25.22
CA LYS A 184 -5.63 -31.62 -23.80
C LYS A 184 -4.54 -31.68 -22.72
N ASP A 185 -3.25 -31.69 -23.03
CA ASP A 185 -2.23 -31.84 -21.95
C ASP A 185 -1.70 -30.52 -21.35
N ASP A 186 -1.70 -29.40 -22.08
CA ASP A 186 -1.12 -28.15 -21.55
C ASP A 186 -2.13 -27.28 -20.77
N LYS A 187 -3.41 -27.24 -21.18
CA LYS A 187 -4.42 -26.36 -20.54
C LYS A 187 -4.93 -26.83 -19.18
N ASP A 188 -4.79 -28.11 -18.86
CA ASP A 188 -5.34 -28.68 -17.62
C ASP A 188 -4.39 -28.46 -16.42
N SER A 189 -3.08 -28.37 -16.68
CA SER A 189 -2.06 -28.04 -15.68
C SER A 189 -2.18 -26.59 -15.20
N GLU A 190 -2.42 -25.65 -16.13
CA GLU A 190 -2.62 -24.24 -15.81
C GLU A 190 -3.88 -24.03 -14.98
N LYS A 191 -5.02 -24.60 -15.40
CA LYS A 191 -6.29 -24.48 -14.66
C LYS A 191 -6.20 -25.03 -13.25
N LYS A 192 -5.53 -26.18 -13.05
CA LYS A 192 -5.26 -26.74 -11.72
C LYS A 192 -4.38 -25.82 -10.88
N GLY A 193 -3.38 -25.19 -11.49
CA GLY A 193 -2.54 -24.17 -10.84
C GLY A 193 -3.31 -22.91 -10.44
N PHE A 194 -4.21 -22.43 -11.30
CA PHE A 194 -5.08 -21.29 -11.00
C PHE A 194 -6.06 -21.62 -9.86
N ILE A 195 -6.68 -22.79 -9.89
CA ILE A 195 -7.59 -23.26 -8.83
C ILE A 195 -6.87 -23.34 -7.49
N ASN A 196 -5.65 -23.88 -7.45
CA ASN A 196 -4.85 -23.94 -6.21
C ASN A 196 -4.46 -22.54 -5.71
N LYS A 197 -4.19 -21.58 -6.59
CA LYS A 197 -3.95 -20.18 -6.21
C LYS A 197 -5.19 -19.50 -5.64
N ILE A 198 -6.38 -19.78 -6.20
CA ILE A 198 -7.65 -19.26 -5.67
C ILE A 198 -7.92 -19.83 -4.27
N TYR A 199 -7.72 -21.12 -4.05
CA TYR A 199 -7.86 -21.73 -2.72
C TYR A 199 -6.86 -21.17 -1.71
N ALA A 200 -5.60 -20.90 -2.11
CA ALA A 200 -4.61 -20.29 -1.24
C ALA A 200 -4.99 -18.84 -0.84
N ILE A 201 -5.53 -18.04 -1.76
CA ILE A 201 -6.03 -16.70 -1.45
C ILE A 201 -7.24 -16.78 -0.50
N GLN A 202 -8.14 -17.75 -0.72
CA GLN A 202 -9.30 -17.97 0.13
C GLN A 202 -8.89 -18.35 1.56
N GLU A 203 -7.87 -19.20 1.73
CA GLU A 203 -7.32 -19.56 3.04
C GLU A 203 -6.78 -18.33 3.79
N VAL A 204 -6.05 -17.46 3.09
CA VAL A 204 -5.56 -16.19 3.66
C VAL A 204 -6.73 -15.28 4.04
N CYS A 205 -7.75 -15.13 3.18
CA CYS A 205 -8.93 -14.32 3.48
C CYS A 205 -9.70 -14.85 4.69
N VAL A 206 -9.90 -16.16 4.79
CA VAL A 206 -10.56 -16.81 5.95
C VAL A 206 -9.75 -16.61 7.23
N SER A 207 -8.43 -16.72 7.16
CA SER A 207 -7.55 -16.46 8.31
C SER A 207 -7.63 -15.00 8.77
N VAL A 208 -7.63 -14.05 7.83
CA VAL A 208 -7.79 -12.61 8.15
C VAL A 208 -9.17 -12.33 8.76
N GLN A 209 -10.23 -12.95 8.23
CA GLN A 209 -11.59 -12.83 8.79
C GLN A 209 -11.65 -13.38 10.23
N ASN A 210 -11.07 -14.56 10.48
CA ASN A 210 -11.02 -15.14 11.82
C ASN A 210 -10.26 -14.25 12.81
N ILE A 211 -9.14 -13.65 12.39
CA ILE A 211 -8.39 -12.70 13.25
C ILE A 211 -9.20 -11.43 13.50
N LEU A 212 -9.89 -10.90 12.49
CA LEU A 212 -10.76 -9.73 12.64
C LEU A 212 -11.93 -10.02 13.59
N ASP A 213 -12.52 -11.23 13.53
CA ASP A 213 -13.57 -11.67 14.45
C ASP A 213 -13.04 -11.87 15.89
N GLU A 214 -11.81 -12.37 16.05
CA GLU A 214 -11.15 -12.43 17.36
C GLU A 214 -10.88 -11.04 17.94
N VAL A 215 -10.40 -10.10 17.12
CA VAL A 215 -10.14 -8.72 17.56
C VAL A 215 -11.44 -7.98 17.86
N ALA A 216 -12.48 -8.17 17.03
CA ALA A 216 -13.80 -7.59 17.24
C ALA A 216 -14.42 -8.11 18.54
N SER A 217 -14.41 -9.43 18.76
CA SER A 217 -14.93 -10.05 19.99
C SER A 217 -14.12 -9.67 21.24
N PHE A 218 -12.80 -9.51 21.11
CA PHE A 218 -11.95 -8.98 22.19
C PHE A 218 -12.33 -7.53 22.52
N GLY A 219 -12.54 -6.69 21.50
CA GLY A 219 -13.01 -5.32 21.66
C GLY A 219 -14.38 -5.23 22.33
N GLU A 220 -15.33 -6.08 21.96
CA GLU A 220 -16.64 -6.17 22.62
C GLU A 220 -16.52 -6.61 24.09
N ARG A 221 -15.66 -7.58 24.40
CA ARG A 221 -15.41 -8.03 25.78
C ARG A 221 -14.79 -6.92 26.62
N ILE A 222 -13.85 -6.15 26.07
CA ILE A 222 -13.30 -4.96 26.72
C ILE A 222 -14.41 -3.93 26.95
N LYS A 223 -15.18 -3.59 25.91
CA LYS A 223 -16.28 -2.63 25.99
C LYS A 223 -17.31 -3.02 27.06
N ASN A 224 -17.67 -4.31 27.14
CA ASN A 224 -18.58 -4.86 28.15
C ASN A 224 -17.98 -4.81 29.57
N THR A 225 -16.66 -4.91 29.70
CA THR A 225 -15.95 -4.74 30.98
C THR A 225 -16.01 -3.28 31.45
N PHE A 226 -15.99 -2.31 30.54
CA PHE A 226 -16.12 -0.88 30.87
C PHE A 226 -17.58 -0.42 31.04
N ASN A 227 -18.56 -1.10 30.44
CA ASN A 227 -19.98 -0.74 30.54
C ASN A 227 -20.70 -1.35 31.76
N TRP A 228 -19.95 -1.79 32.78
CA TRP A 228 -20.44 -2.32 34.06
C TRP A 228 -21.37 -3.55 33.97
N THR A 229 -21.38 -4.26 32.84
CA THR A 229 -22.24 -5.45 32.65
C THR A 229 -21.88 -6.59 33.61
N VAL A 230 -20.61 -6.66 34.05
CA VAL A 230 -20.12 -7.65 35.03
C VAL A 230 -19.44 -6.93 36.21
N PRO A 231 -20.11 -6.78 37.37
CA PRO A 231 -19.65 -5.92 38.46
C PRO A 231 -18.29 -6.33 39.04
N PHE A 232 -17.97 -7.62 39.07
CA PHE A 232 -16.69 -8.12 39.58
C PHE A 232 -15.50 -7.74 38.67
N LEU A 233 -15.67 -7.86 37.35
CA LEU A 233 -14.61 -7.58 36.39
C LEU A 233 -14.37 -6.07 36.25
N SER A 234 -15.43 -5.28 36.23
CA SER A 234 -15.34 -3.81 36.23
C SER A 234 -14.69 -3.29 37.51
N TRP A 235 -14.99 -3.88 38.67
CA TRP A 235 -14.32 -3.54 39.94
C TRP A 235 -12.83 -3.88 39.90
N LEU A 236 -12.46 -5.07 39.40
CA LEU A 236 -11.05 -5.45 39.20
C LEU A 236 -10.31 -4.46 38.29
N ALA A 237 -10.94 -4.04 37.19
CA ALA A 237 -10.37 -3.07 36.26
C ALA A 237 -10.15 -1.69 36.92
N ILE A 238 -11.12 -1.24 37.73
CA ILE A 238 -11.00 0.02 38.49
C ILE A 238 -9.87 -0.06 39.50
N VAL A 239 -9.78 -1.15 40.28
CA VAL A 239 -8.68 -1.35 41.24
C VAL A 239 -7.33 -1.37 40.52
N ALA A 240 -7.22 -2.05 39.38
CA ALA A 240 -6.00 -2.07 38.58
C ALA A 240 -5.61 -0.66 38.06
N LEU A 241 -6.57 0.13 37.57
CA LEU A 241 -6.34 1.51 37.14
C LEU A 241 -5.98 2.43 38.31
N CYS A 242 -6.60 2.26 39.48
CA CYS A 242 -6.23 2.98 40.71
C CYS A 242 -4.81 2.63 41.16
N VAL A 243 -4.42 1.35 41.14
CA VAL A 243 -3.05 0.94 41.45
C VAL A 243 -2.06 1.51 40.43
N PHE A 244 -2.38 1.45 39.13
CA PHE A 244 -1.54 2.02 38.08
C PHE A 244 -1.35 3.54 38.23
N THR A 245 -2.42 4.27 38.54
CA THR A 245 -2.36 5.72 38.78
C THR A 245 -1.58 6.06 40.05
N VAL A 246 -1.74 5.30 41.14
CA VAL A 246 -0.92 5.46 42.36
C VAL A 246 0.56 5.17 42.07
N ILE A 247 0.87 4.15 41.27
CA ILE A 247 2.24 3.87 40.84
C ILE A 247 2.82 5.03 40.03
N LEU A 248 2.09 5.55 39.03
CA LEU A 248 2.52 6.72 38.24
C LEU A 248 2.58 8.02 39.05
N TYR A 249 1.84 8.12 40.15
CA TYR A 249 1.88 9.25 41.06
C TYR A 249 3.08 9.17 42.00
N CYS A 250 3.32 8.00 42.62
CA CYS A 250 4.45 7.75 43.50
C CYS A 250 5.80 7.72 42.76
N ILE A 251 5.79 7.33 41.49
CA ILE A 251 6.96 7.30 40.62
C ILE A 251 6.80 8.40 39.56
N PRO A 252 7.38 9.60 39.78
CA PRO A 252 7.41 10.63 38.76
C PRO A 252 7.88 10.05 37.42
N LEU A 253 7.19 10.34 36.33
CA LEU A 253 7.50 9.83 34.98
C LEU A 253 8.99 9.96 34.61
N ARG A 254 9.68 10.95 35.20
CA ARG A 254 11.14 11.13 35.11
C ARG A 254 11.93 9.89 35.53
N TYR A 255 11.56 9.21 36.62
CA TYR A 255 12.26 8.01 37.07
C TYR A 255 11.97 6.79 36.19
N ILE A 256 10.78 6.68 35.60
CA ILE A 256 10.46 5.62 34.63
C ILE A 256 11.27 5.81 33.34
N VAL A 257 11.31 7.04 32.83
CA VAL A 257 12.13 7.41 31.65
C VAL A 257 13.63 7.28 31.96
N LEU A 258 14.06 7.57 33.19
CA LEU A 258 15.44 7.41 33.65
C LEU A 258 15.81 5.93 33.79
N VAL A 259 14.96 5.07 34.36
CA VAL A 259 15.20 3.62 34.44
C VAL A 259 15.16 2.99 33.05
N TRP A 260 14.24 3.40 32.18
CA TRP A 260 14.21 2.97 30.77
C TRP A 260 15.45 3.46 30.00
N GLY A 261 15.85 4.71 30.22
CA GLY A 261 17.02 5.34 29.64
C GLY A 261 18.31 4.68 30.12
N ILE A 262 18.42 4.39 31.41
CA ILE A 262 19.51 3.61 32.01
C ILE A 262 19.48 2.19 31.46
N ASN A 263 18.34 1.49 31.39
CA ASN A 263 18.29 0.14 30.79
C ASN A 263 18.76 0.15 29.32
N LYS A 264 18.39 1.18 28.55
CA LYS A 264 18.78 1.36 27.15
C LYS A 264 20.25 1.77 26.99
N PHE A 265 20.77 2.67 27.82
CA PHE A 265 22.17 3.12 27.80
C PHE A 265 23.13 2.10 28.44
N THR A 266 22.72 1.49 29.54
CA THR A 266 23.46 0.43 30.25
C THR A 266 23.50 -0.84 29.43
N LYS A 267 22.51 -1.15 28.56
CA LYS A 267 22.69 -2.20 27.53
C LYS A 267 23.90 -1.93 26.64
N LYS A 268 24.11 -0.67 26.24
CA LYS A 268 25.25 -0.26 25.41
C LYS A 268 26.59 -0.23 26.16
N LEU A 269 26.57 -0.07 27.48
CA LEU A 269 27.78 0.04 28.32
C LEU A 269 28.16 -1.25 29.06
N ARG A 270 27.21 -2.17 29.30
CA ARG A 270 27.41 -3.41 30.08
C ARG A 270 27.90 -4.58 29.22
N SER A 271 27.83 -4.47 27.89
CA SER A 271 28.34 -5.47 26.96
C SER A 271 29.05 -4.81 25.75
N PRO A 272 30.32 -4.40 25.88
CA PRO A 272 31.09 -3.77 24.80
C PRO A 272 31.42 -4.71 23.62
N TYR A 273 31.06 -5.99 23.69
CA TYR A 273 31.21 -6.98 22.61
C TYR A 273 29.92 -7.76 22.31
N ALA A 274 28.75 -7.27 22.74
CA ALA A 274 27.50 -7.84 22.27
C ALA A 274 27.30 -7.42 20.81
N ILE A 275 27.44 -8.37 19.90
CA ILE A 275 26.90 -8.23 18.54
C ILE A 275 25.39 -8.06 18.73
N ASP A 276 24.79 -7.05 18.11
CA ASP A 276 23.34 -6.88 18.11
C ASP A 276 22.72 -7.90 17.14
N ASN A 277 22.80 -9.19 17.47
CA ASN A 277 22.02 -10.21 16.81
C ASN A 277 20.64 -10.22 17.47
N ASN A 278 19.65 -9.67 16.76
CA ASN A 278 18.25 -9.96 17.04
C ASN A 278 18.11 -11.48 17.10
N GLU A 279 17.86 -12.04 18.29
CA GLU A 279 17.68 -13.49 18.47
C GLU A 279 16.60 -14.05 17.53
N LEU A 280 15.67 -13.19 17.12
CA LEU A 280 14.66 -13.46 16.10
C LEU A 280 15.26 -13.64 14.70
N LEU A 281 16.24 -12.82 14.30
CA LEU A 281 16.98 -12.98 13.04
C LEU A 281 17.92 -14.19 13.08
N ASP A 282 18.53 -14.49 14.23
CA ASP A 282 19.34 -15.70 14.44
C ASP A 282 18.48 -16.98 14.45
N PHE A 283 17.25 -16.88 14.93
CA PHE A 283 16.27 -17.96 14.84
C PHE A 283 15.76 -18.12 13.41
N LEU A 284 15.40 -17.03 12.72
CA LEU A 284 14.93 -17.05 11.33
C LEU A 284 16.02 -17.50 10.35
N SER A 285 17.30 -17.22 10.63
CA SER A 285 18.41 -17.70 9.81
C SER A 285 18.68 -19.20 9.95
N ARG A 286 18.19 -19.83 11.03
CA ARG A 286 18.24 -21.29 11.25
C ARG A 286 17.09 -22.03 10.58
N VAL A 287 16.03 -21.33 10.17
CA VAL A 287 14.94 -21.92 9.40
C VAL A 287 15.41 -22.05 7.95
N PRO A 288 15.45 -23.27 7.38
CA PRO A 288 15.87 -23.45 5.99
C PRO A 288 14.89 -22.74 5.06
N SER A 289 15.40 -22.05 4.05
CA SER A 289 14.55 -21.44 3.03
C SER A 289 13.90 -22.51 2.16
N ASP A 290 12.73 -22.22 1.56
CA ASP A 290 12.01 -23.19 0.71
C ASP A 290 12.90 -23.76 -0.41
N VAL A 291 13.82 -22.94 -0.95
CA VAL A 291 14.81 -23.37 -1.95
C VAL A 291 15.77 -24.44 -1.38
N GLN A 292 16.19 -24.31 -0.12
CA GLN A 292 17.05 -25.30 0.53
C GLN A 292 16.29 -26.61 0.79
N VAL A 293 15.02 -26.54 1.20
CA VAL A 293 14.18 -27.74 1.43
C VAL A 293 13.97 -28.53 0.14
N VAL A 294 13.68 -27.84 -0.96
CA VAL A 294 13.53 -28.46 -2.29
C VAL A 294 14.84 -29.12 -2.73
N GLN A 295 15.98 -28.47 -2.50
CA GLN A 295 17.29 -29.03 -2.86
C GLN A 295 17.69 -30.24 -2.00
N TYR A 296 17.26 -30.32 -0.73
CA TYR A 296 17.43 -31.52 0.10
C TYR A 296 16.48 -32.65 -0.28
N GLN A 297 15.28 -32.35 -0.81
CA GLN A 297 14.36 -33.35 -1.36
C GLN A 297 14.90 -33.96 -2.66
N GLU A 298 15.54 -33.15 -3.51
CA GLU A 298 16.21 -33.59 -4.74
C GLU A 298 17.44 -34.48 -4.46
N LEU A 299 18.12 -34.27 -3.32
CA LEU A 299 19.33 -35.02 -2.93
C LEU A 299 19.06 -36.36 -2.22
N LYS A 300 17.81 -36.81 -2.10
CA LYS A 300 17.52 -38.12 -1.51
C LYS A 300 18.14 -39.23 -2.39
N PRO A 301 19.18 -39.95 -1.93
CA PRO A 301 19.79 -41.00 -2.73
C PRO A 301 18.86 -42.22 -2.76
N ASP A 302 18.68 -42.79 -3.94
CA ASP A 302 18.03 -44.07 -4.21
C ASP A 302 18.49 -45.15 -3.17
N PRO A 303 17.60 -45.95 -2.54
CA PRO A 303 17.98 -46.94 -1.53
C PRO A 303 18.71 -48.18 -2.10
N SER A 304 19.50 -48.02 -3.15
CA SER A 304 20.31 -49.08 -3.73
C SER A 304 21.75 -48.63 -3.90
N HIS A 305 22.55 -48.67 -2.83
CA HIS A 305 23.96 -49.10 -2.88
C HIS A 305 24.57 -49.12 -1.47
N SER A 306 24.60 -50.31 -0.85
CA SER A 306 25.42 -50.60 0.34
C SER A 306 26.81 -51.08 -0.11
N PRO A 307 27.93 -50.45 0.31
CA PRO A 307 29.27 -50.95 0.05
C PRO A 307 29.96 -51.39 1.34
N TYR A 308 29.88 -52.67 1.70
CA TYR A 308 30.85 -53.30 2.61
C TYR A 308 31.19 -54.71 2.14
N LYS A 309 32.17 -54.81 1.24
CA LYS A 309 33.00 -56.02 1.03
C LYS A 309 34.37 -55.65 0.50
N ARG A 310 35.41 -55.79 1.34
CA ARG A 310 36.84 -56.10 1.07
C ARG A 310 37.63 -55.63 2.30
N LYS A 311 38.59 -56.33 2.91
CA LYS A 311 39.53 -57.37 2.45
C LYS A 311 40.31 -57.87 3.68
N LYS A 312 40.53 -59.17 3.85
CA LYS A 312 41.67 -59.73 4.61
C LYS A 312 42.06 -61.06 3.99
N ASN A 313 43.18 -61.07 3.26
CA ASN A 313 43.92 -62.28 2.89
C ASN A 313 45.32 -62.20 3.50
N ASN A 314 45.61 -63.21 4.32
CA ASN A 314 46.86 -63.94 4.55
C ASN A 314 48.21 -63.20 4.75
N LEU A 315 48.75 -63.36 5.95
CA LEU A 315 50.15 -63.76 6.17
C LEU A 315 50.14 -65.07 6.98
N GLY A 316 50.80 -66.09 6.44
CA GLY A 316 51.06 -67.41 7.02
C GLY A 316 52.06 -68.09 6.11
#